data_AF-A0A4Y9YFS5-F1
#
_entry.id   AF-A0A4Y9YFS5-F1
#
_cell.length_a   1.000
_cell.length_b   1.000
_cell.length_c   1.000
_cell.angle_alpha   90.00
_cell.angle_beta   90.00
_cell.angle_gamma   90.00
#
_symmetry.space_group_name_H-M   'P 1'
#
loop_
_entity.id
_entity.type
_entity.pdbx_description
1 polymer ?
#
loop_
_entity_poly.entity_id
_entity_poly.type
_entity_poly.pdbx_seq_one_letter_code
_entity_poly.pdbx_strand_id
1 'polypeptide(L)'
;MQNMSGDPAARAVYGTLLKAAGKPYLDMLRRWTRTGSLVDPYEEFCVKENKFIDRGTLEMDYTDEYWDRRYTLRDGTTLSASNARHQAGVPPPRPATGHLPGGACVPPLLEPWKRKVLLAGKYLNVIRECGIEIRKDSGNEDDNDWSMDDEKFYKSIEDDYTHANSTLLQLLLKDEELIPRLRCLKRYFFLSHASFLTHFLDLSHSELRKSAKSASLVKLQSLLDLALNNDAHGDDMLFREDVKVTLAGSGLYDWLLKVVSVNGEIGREVSPGLEDEKEKERGKGKGRDKDKDKDKDKDKQMLAIDALALDFHVKFPLSLVISRKTILRYQLIFRFLLHLKHVEQALSAMWIEQKSHAWRCSVPSHPEFEKWRLRVFCLRARMLSFVQQILAFVTFEVLEPNWRALEAKLAKVVTVDQLLRDHVDFLDTCLKECMLTSSKLLRAYSRLMTTCSTFALYTANFSKSANHAIAATEGMEDEKSMARRWDVLNKFEANFSHWFKIHVDCVQFYASSENVSLLPLVVRLNSIKGTS
;
A
#
# COMPACT_ATOMS: atom_id res chain seq x y z
N MET A 1 -10.06 21.77 41.16
CA MET A 1 -9.76 22.84 42.14
C MET A 1 -10.59 24.12 41.94
N GLN A 2 -11.71 24.11 41.19
CA GLN A 2 -12.52 25.33 40.97
C GLN A 2 -13.42 25.73 42.16
N ASN A 3 -13.63 24.85 43.14
CA ASN A 3 -14.62 25.08 44.20
C ASN A 3 -14.08 25.81 45.45
N MET A 4 -12.78 26.13 45.50
CA MET A 4 -12.10 26.73 46.67
C MET A 4 -11.18 27.90 46.26
N SER A 5 -11.46 28.54 45.12
CA SER A 5 -10.59 29.58 44.53
C SER A 5 -10.50 30.88 45.35
N GLY A 6 -11.35 31.05 46.37
CA GLY A 6 -11.47 32.28 47.14
C GLY A 6 -10.66 32.36 48.45
N ASP A 7 -10.12 31.25 48.97
CA ASP A 7 -9.36 31.24 50.24
C ASP A 7 -7.85 31.05 50.00
N PRO A 8 -7.02 32.11 50.22
CA PRO A 8 -5.57 32.03 50.05
C PRO A 8 -4.89 31.03 50.98
N ALA A 9 -5.40 30.83 52.20
CA ALA A 9 -4.81 29.91 53.17
C ALA A 9 -5.05 28.45 52.77
N ALA A 10 -6.28 28.14 52.36
CA ALA A 10 -6.62 26.83 51.81
C ALA A 10 -5.78 26.53 50.55
N ARG A 11 -5.62 27.50 49.64
CA ARG A 11 -4.80 27.35 48.44
C ARG A 11 -3.33 27.04 48.77
N ALA A 12 -2.75 27.72 49.77
CA ALA A 12 -1.38 27.47 50.18
C ALA A 12 -1.20 26.05 50.77
N VAL A 13 -2.15 25.59 51.60
CA VAL A 13 -2.11 24.24 52.17
C VAL A 13 -2.31 23.17 51.11
N TYR A 14 -3.32 23.30 50.25
CA TYR A 14 -3.52 22.34 49.16
C TYR A 14 -2.40 22.34 48.13
N GLY A 15 -1.80 23.50 47.84
CA GLY A 15 -0.63 23.60 46.96
C GLY A 15 0.60 22.88 47.52
N THR A 16 0.88 23.04 48.82
CA THR A 16 2.00 22.34 49.47
C THR A 16 1.78 20.84 49.54
N LEU A 17 0.55 20.40 49.86
CA LEU A 17 0.17 18.99 49.86
C LEU A 17 0.24 18.37 48.45
N LEU A 18 -0.23 19.08 47.42
CA LEU A 18 -0.18 18.62 46.04
C LEU A 18 1.26 18.52 45.53
N LYS A 19 2.11 19.51 45.84
CA LYS A 19 3.53 19.48 45.50
C LYS A 19 4.24 18.29 46.17
N ALA A 20 3.94 18.01 47.44
CA ALA A 20 4.50 16.85 48.14
C ALA A 20 4.00 15.52 47.57
N ALA A 21 2.71 15.39 47.27
CA ALA A 21 2.10 14.19 46.73
C ALA A 21 2.46 13.92 45.26
N GLY A 22 2.73 14.97 44.47
CA GLY A 22 3.05 14.88 43.04
C GLY A 22 4.51 14.49 42.74
N LYS A 23 5.44 14.68 43.68
CA LYS A 23 6.87 14.34 43.52
C LYS A 23 7.14 12.94 42.94
N PRO A 24 6.63 11.83 43.52
CA PRO A 24 6.92 10.49 42.99
C PRO A 24 6.41 10.31 41.56
N TYR A 25 5.27 10.92 41.21
CA TYR A 25 4.74 10.87 39.84
C TYR A 25 5.60 11.67 38.86
N LEU A 26 6.08 12.84 39.26
CA LEU A 26 6.97 13.68 38.45
C LEU A 26 8.32 13.00 38.21
N ASP A 27 8.86 12.30 39.20
CA ASP A 27 10.10 11.55 39.06
C ASP A 27 9.96 10.40 38.05
N MET A 28 8.85 9.65 38.11
CA MET A 28 8.53 8.61 37.12
C MET A 28 8.40 9.22 35.71
N LEU A 29 7.71 10.35 35.59
CA LEU A 29 7.49 11.05 34.33
C LEU A 29 8.79 11.55 33.70
N ARG A 30 9.64 12.22 34.47
CA ARG A 30 10.97 12.69 34.00
C ARG A 30 11.85 11.54 33.56
N ARG A 31 11.86 10.46 34.33
CA ARG A 31 12.63 9.27 33.99
C ARG A 31 12.16 8.70 32.65
N TRP A 32 10.85 8.66 32.42
CA TRP A 32 10.27 8.25 31.14
C TRP A 32 10.62 9.22 30.00
N THR A 33 10.44 10.54 30.16
CA THR A 33 10.65 11.51 29.07
C THR A 33 12.12 11.74 28.72
N ARG A 34 13.05 11.59 29.67
CA ARG A 34 14.48 11.82 29.44
C ARG A 34 15.27 10.55 29.13
N THR A 35 14.87 9.40 29.69
CA THR A 35 15.64 8.16 29.55
C THR A 35 14.87 7.03 28.86
N GLY A 36 13.55 7.16 28.68
CA GLY A 36 12.69 6.08 28.18
C GLY A 36 12.51 4.91 29.16
N SER A 37 13.11 4.94 30.35
CA SER A 37 12.98 3.87 31.35
C SER A 37 11.67 4.02 32.13
N LEU A 38 10.78 3.03 32.02
CA LEU A 38 9.58 2.94 32.85
C LEU A 38 9.88 2.13 34.12
N VAL A 39 9.81 2.75 35.29
CA VAL A 39 9.92 2.08 36.59
C VAL A 39 8.63 2.36 37.35
N ASP A 40 7.65 1.46 37.20
CA ASP A 40 6.31 1.57 37.79
C ASP A 40 5.94 0.25 38.50
N PRO A 41 6.38 0.04 39.76
CA PRO A 41 6.12 -1.19 40.50
C PRO A 41 4.64 -1.40 40.87
N TYR A 42 3.88 -0.30 40.99
CA TYR A 42 2.51 -0.29 41.51
C TYR A 42 1.45 0.00 40.44
N GLU A 43 1.86 0.10 39.17
CA GLU A 43 0.96 0.36 38.05
C GLU A 43 0.23 1.71 38.10
N GLU A 44 0.91 2.74 38.61
CA GLU A 44 0.37 4.08 38.88
C GLU A 44 0.64 5.08 37.75
N PHE A 45 1.51 4.76 36.80
CA PHE A 45 1.89 5.68 35.73
C PHE A 45 0.91 5.65 34.55
N CYS A 46 0.74 6.79 33.87
CA CYS A 46 -0.21 6.91 32.74
C CYS A 46 0.15 6.05 31.52
N VAL A 47 1.44 5.74 31.32
CA VAL A 47 1.91 4.83 30.27
C VAL A 47 2.07 3.42 30.85
N LYS A 48 1.48 2.45 30.17
CA LYS A 48 1.61 1.03 30.48
C LYS A 48 2.55 0.36 29.48
N GLU A 49 3.55 -0.35 30.01
CA GLU A 49 4.38 -1.28 29.24
C GLU A 49 3.74 -2.68 29.26
N ASN A 50 3.55 -3.27 28.08
CA ASN A 50 3.14 -4.66 27.94
C ASN A 50 4.38 -5.57 27.76
N LYS A 51 4.84 -6.17 28.87
CA LYS A 51 6.04 -7.02 28.93
C LYS A 51 5.92 -8.37 28.21
N PHE A 52 4.71 -8.75 27.77
CA PHE A 52 4.50 -10.00 27.03
C PHE A 52 4.88 -9.91 25.55
N ILE A 53 5.20 -8.71 25.05
CA ILE A 53 5.61 -8.48 23.67
C ILE A 53 7.14 -8.40 23.63
N ASP A 54 7.79 -9.56 23.55
CA ASP A 54 9.25 -9.68 23.52
C ASP A 54 9.81 -9.84 22.10
N ARG A 55 11.03 -9.31 21.89
CA ARG A 55 11.78 -9.25 20.62
C ARG A 55 11.94 -10.61 19.92
N GLY A 56 11.91 -11.71 20.67
CA GLY A 56 12.07 -13.09 20.17
C GLY A 56 10.82 -13.72 19.56
N THR A 57 9.65 -13.08 19.68
CA THR A 57 8.37 -13.59 19.13
C THR A 57 8.04 -13.00 17.75
N LEU A 58 8.88 -12.09 17.25
CA LEU A 58 8.65 -11.31 16.03
C LEU A 58 9.59 -11.72 14.90
N GLU A 59 9.47 -12.96 14.43
CA GLU A 59 9.81 -13.26 13.05
C GLU A 59 8.56 -12.99 12.19
N MET A 60 8.59 -11.85 11.50
CA MET A 60 7.70 -11.40 10.39
C MET A 60 6.67 -10.28 10.62
N ASP A 61 6.21 -9.96 11.84
CA ASP A 61 4.98 -9.13 11.97
C ASP A 61 5.10 -7.83 12.82
N TYR A 62 5.26 -6.70 12.11
CA TYR A 62 4.82 -5.33 12.42
C TYR A 62 5.49 -4.54 13.58
N THR A 63 6.55 -3.79 13.28
CA THR A 63 7.13 -2.78 14.18
C THR A 63 6.17 -1.67 14.59
N ASP A 64 5.23 -1.23 13.74
CA ASP A 64 4.20 -0.27 14.15
C ASP A 64 3.28 -0.81 15.25
N GLU A 65 2.77 -2.04 15.07
CA GLU A 65 1.90 -2.67 16.06
C GLU A 65 2.65 -3.07 17.31
N TYR A 66 3.93 -3.43 17.19
CA TYR A 66 4.81 -3.68 18.33
C TYR A 66 4.86 -2.44 19.23
N TRP A 67 5.23 -1.27 18.70
CA TRP A 67 5.37 -0.09 19.55
C TRP A 67 4.02 0.47 20.02
N ASP A 68 2.96 0.34 19.22
CA ASP A 68 1.61 0.76 19.60
C ASP A 68 0.95 -0.16 20.64
N ARG A 69 1.27 -1.46 20.63
CA ARG A 69 0.77 -2.43 21.62
C ARG A 69 1.66 -2.52 22.85
N ARG A 70 2.97 -2.26 22.70
CA ARG A 70 3.95 -2.33 23.80
C ARG A 70 3.82 -1.15 24.76
N TYR A 71 3.61 0.06 24.25
CA TYR A 71 3.40 1.24 25.09
C TYR A 71 2.02 1.84 24.81
N THR A 72 1.12 1.73 25.78
CA THR A 72 -0.27 2.20 25.66
C THR A 72 -0.62 3.15 26.81
N LEU A 73 -1.60 4.04 26.58
CA LEU A 73 -2.16 4.86 27.67
C LEU A 73 -3.20 4.05 28.44
N ARG A 74 -3.19 4.14 29.78
CA ARG A 74 -4.12 3.41 30.65
C ARG A 74 -5.59 3.83 30.51
N ASP A 75 -5.87 5.03 29.98
CA ASP A 75 -7.24 5.52 29.68
C ASP A 75 -7.95 4.75 28.55
N GLY A 76 -7.26 3.82 27.87
CA GLY A 76 -7.78 3.12 26.68
C GLY A 76 -7.73 3.96 25.39
N THR A 77 -7.26 5.21 25.45
CA THR A 77 -7.01 6.02 24.25
C THR A 77 -5.77 5.52 23.52
N THR A 78 -5.95 4.78 22.43
CA THR A 78 -4.87 4.42 21.52
C THR A 78 -4.66 5.54 20.49
N LEU A 79 -3.43 5.70 19.99
CA LEU A 79 -3.10 6.70 18.94
C LEU A 79 -3.99 6.54 17.68
N SER A 80 -4.52 5.33 17.45
CA SER A 80 -5.35 4.95 16.30
C SER A 80 -6.87 5.10 16.49
N ALA A 81 -7.36 5.45 17.69
CA ALA A 81 -8.79 5.55 17.99
C ALA A 81 -9.28 7.00 17.98
N SER A 82 -9.28 7.67 16.83
CA SER A 82 -9.82 9.03 16.70
C SER A 82 -11.26 9.12 16.18
N ASN A 83 -11.95 8.01 15.84
CA ASN A 83 -13.30 8.09 15.23
C ASN A 83 -14.31 7.00 15.67
N ALA A 84 -14.31 6.59 16.94
CA ALA A 84 -15.50 5.90 17.48
C ALA A 84 -16.49 6.97 17.97
N ARG A 85 -17.51 7.25 17.15
CA ARG A 85 -18.64 8.13 17.51
C ARG A 85 -19.13 7.78 18.92
N HIS A 86 -19.14 8.77 19.81
CA HIS A 86 -19.90 8.71 21.05
C HIS A 86 -21.36 8.43 20.71
N GLN A 87 -21.78 7.17 20.85
CA GLN A 87 -23.20 6.86 20.89
C GLN A 87 -23.67 7.28 22.28
N ALA A 88 -24.44 8.36 22.33
CA ALA A 88 -25.10 8.83 23.54
C ALA A 88 -26.01 7.71 24.06
N GLY A 89 -25.53 7.03 25.10
CA GLY A 89 -26.22 5.93 25.76
C GLY A 89 -25.65 5.80 27.16
N VAL A 90 -26.54 5.76 28.13
CA VAL A 90 -26.32 5.71 29.59
C VAL A 90 -25.10 4.83 29.95
N PRO A 91 -24.19 5.29 30.83
CA PRO A 91 -23.06 4.48 31.27
C PRO A 91 -23.56 3.17 31.92
N PRO A 92 -22.96 2.01 31.60
CA PRO A 92 -23.34 0.76 32.25
C PRO A 92 -23.07 0.82 33.77
N PRO A 93 -23.90 0.16 34.60
CA PRO A 93 -23.74 0.17 36.05
C PRO A 93 -22.53 -0.66 36.48
N ARG A 94 -21.86 -0.19 37.54
CA ARG A 94 -20.64 -0.77 38.13
C ARG A 94 -20.83 -2.24 38.56
N PRO A 95 -19.88 -3.15 38.27
CA PRO A 95 -19.83 -4.46 38.91
C PRO A 95 -19.30 -4.37 40.36
N ALA A 96 -19.92 -5.13 41.25
CA ALA A 96 -19.65 -5.21 42.69
C ALA A 96 -18.46 -6.12 43.03
N THR A 97 -17.34 -5.94 42.34
CA THR A 97 -16.05 -6.52 42.72
C THR A 97 -15.17 -5.37 43.16
N GLY A 98 -14.57 -5.42 44.35
CA GLY A 98 -13.72 -4.38 44.93
C GLY A 98 -12.41 -4.07 44.17
N HIS A 99 -12.39 -4.23 42.85
CA HIS A 99 -11.45 -3.58 41.97
C HIS A 99 -12.01 -2.20 41.62
N LEU A 100 -11.26 -1.14 41.91
CA LEU A 100 -11.53 0.17 41.34
C LEU A 100 -11.52 0.01 39.81
N PRO A 101 -12.64 0.26 39.09
CA PRO A 101 -12.61 0.39 37.65
C PRO A 101 -12.00 1.75 37.36
N GLY A 102 -10.67 1.78 37.31
CA GLY A 102 -9.89 3.01 37.29
C GLY A 102 -8.42 2.67 37.50
N GLY A 103 -7.84 1.92 36.56
CA GLY A 103 -6.38 1.94 36.40
C GLY A 103 -5.95 3.39 36.18
N ALA A 104 -4.84 3.79 36.80
CA ALA A 104 -4.39 5.18 36.92
C ALA A 104 -4.72 6.02 35.67
N CYS A 105 -5.72 6.90 35.81
CA CYS A 105 -6.10 7.84 34.77
C CYS A 105 -5.01 8.90 34.63
N VAL A 106 -4.83 9.39 33.40
CA VAL A 106 -3.97 10.56 33.17
C VAL A 106 -4.43 11.70 34.08
N PRO A 107 -3.53 12.31 34.88
CA PRO A 107 -3.88 13.47 35.69
C PRO A 107 -4.53 14.53 34.80
N PRO A 108 -5.66 15.15 35.18
CA PRO A 108 -6.38 16.09 34.31
C PRO A 108 -5.51 17.25 33.80
N LEU A 109 -4.47 17.62 34.55
CA LEU A 109 -3.49 18.64 34.16
C LEU A 109 -2.57 18.19 33.01
N LEU A 110 -2.30 16.89 32.90
CA LEU A 110 -1.49 16.29 31.83
C LEU A 110 -2.29 15.79 30.63
N GLU A 111 -3.61 15.88 30.68
CA GLU A 111 -4.50 15.44 29.60
C GLU A 111 -4.11 16.04 28.22
N PRO A 112 -3.75 17.34 28.10
CA PRO A 112 -3.30 17.90 26.83
C PRO A 112 -1.93 17.36 26.36
N TRP A 113 -1.08 16.94 27.30
CA TRP A 113 0.32 16.58 27.06
C TRP A 113 0.55 15.07 26.97
N LYS A 114 -0.46 14.25 27.26
CA LYS A 114 -0.35 12.79 27.35
C LYS A 114 0.20 12.12 26.09
N ARG A 115 -0.13 12.65 24.91
CA ARG A 115 0.40 12.16 23.62
C ARG A 115 1.89 12.45 23.48
N LYS A 116 2.33 13.68 23.80
CA LYS A 116 3.74 14.08 23.74
C LYS A 116 4.58 13.25 24.73
N VAL A 117 4.06 13.03 25.94
CA VAL A 117 4.71 12.18 26.97
C VAL A 117 4.89 10.74 26.49
N LEU A 118 3.83 10.14 25.93
CA LEU A 118 3.91 8.77 25.39
C LEU A 118 4.96 8.67 24.27
N LEU A 119 4.90 9.60 23.31
CA LEU A 119 5.78 9.60 22.14
C LEU A 119 7.23 9.87 22.50
N ALA A 120 7.51 10.79 23.42
CA ALA A 120 8.88 11.09 23.88
C ALA A 120 9.58 9.82 24.37
N GLY A 121 8.96 9.07 25.29
CA GLY A 121 9.55 7.82 25.77
C GLY A 121 9.55 6.69 24.75
N LYS A 122 8.55 6.60 23.85
CA LYS A 122 8.56 5.65 22.71
C LYS A 122 9.76 5.89 21.79
N TYR A 123 10.04 7.15 21.41
CA TYR A 123 11.17 7.51 20.56
C TYR A 123 12.51 7.23 21.23
N LEU A 124 12.64 7.54 22.53
CA LEU A 124 13.84 7.20 23.28
C LEU A 124 14.05 5.69 23.40
N ASN A 125 13.01 4.90 23.58
CA ASN A 125 13.14 3.44 23.62
C ASN A 125 13.52 2.84 22.26
N VAL A 126 13.04 3.41 21.15
CA VAL A 126 13.53 3.05 19.81
C VAL A 126 15.05 3.29 19.71
N ILE A 127 15.52 4.47 20.14
CA ILE A 127 16.95 4.82 20.11
C ILE A 127 17.78 3.86 20.98
N ARG A 128 17.28 3.51 22.17
CA ARG A 128 17.93 2.55 23.07
C ARG A 128 18.03 1.16 22.47
N GLU A 129 17.01 0.72 21.72
CA GLU A 129 17.04 -0.56 21.02
C GLU A 129 18.07 -0.59 19.88
N CYS A 130 18.42 0.57 19.32
CA CYS A 130 19.54 0.72 18.39
C CYS A 130 20.92 0.66 19.10
N GLY A 131 20.97 0.56 20.43
CA GLY A 131 22.21 0.48 21.21
C GLY A 131 22.87 1.84 21.48
N ILE A 132 22.18 2.94 21.22
CA ILE A 132 22.68 4.29 21.52
C ILE A 132 22.27 4.65 22.94
N GLU A 133 23.24 4.81 23.83
CA GLU A 133 23.00 5.31 25.17
C GLU A 133 22.60 6.79 25.10
N ILE A 134 21.34 7.07 25.42
CA ILE A 134 20.87 8.45 25.59
C ILE A 134 21.67 9.03 26.75
N ARG A 135 22.32 10.17 26.51
CA ARG A 135 23.08 10.91 27.53
C ARG A 135 22.27 10.96 28.83
N LYS A 136 22.79 10.32 29.87
CA LYS A 136 22.42 10.63 31.25
C LYS A 136 22.92 12.04 31.51
N ASP A 137 22.08 13.05 31.32
CA ASP A 137 22.44 14.34 31.89
C ASP A 137 22.45 14.17 33.41
N SER A 138 23.65 14.38 33.94
CA SER A 138 23.95 14.63 35.34
C SER A 138 22.90 15.57 35.91
N GLY A 139 22.20 15.12 36.95
CA GLY A 139 21.06 15.84 37.52
C GLY A 139 21.39 17.30 37.77
N ASN A 140 20.68 18.20 37.10
CA ASN A 140 20.59 19.57 37.58
C ASN A 140 19.87 19.50 38.92
N GLU A 141 20.58 19.83 39.99
CA GLU A 141 20.06 19.87 41.37
C GLU A 141 18.87 20.84 41.52
N ASP A 142 18.68 21.72 40.54
CA ASP A 142 17.54 22.65 40.39
C ASP A 142 16.20 21.98 40.00
N ASP A 143 16.21 20.69 39.61
CA ASP A 143 15.01 19.96 39.21
C ASP A 143 14.18 19.47 40.42
N ASN A 144 14.72 19.45 41.63
CA ASN A 144 14.03 18.90 42.80
C ASN A 144 12.83 19.72 43.32
N ASP A 145 12.57 20.90 42.75
CA ASP A 145 11.54 21.83 43.23
C ASP A 145 10.35 22.07 42.29
N TRP A 146 10.21 21.30 41.20
CA TRP A 146 9.09 21.55 40.26
C TRP A 146 7.74 21.08 40.82
N SER A 147 6.72 21.90 40.63
CA SER A 147 5.32 21.54 40.83
C SER A 147 4.67 21.15 39.49
N MET A 148 3.64 20.32 39.54
CA MET A 148 2.79 19.97 38.38
C MET A 148 2.06 21.21 37.82
N ASP A 149 1.94 22.26 38.62
CA ASP A 149 1.27 23.52 38.27
C ASP A 149 2.23 24.55 37.63
N ASP A 150 3.53 24.26 37.53
CA ASP A 150 4.52 25.23 37.02
C ASP A 150 4.63 25.22 35.48
N GLU A 151 4.59 26.39 34.85
CA GLU A 151 4.79 26.53 33.39
C GLU A 151 6.17 26.02 32.93
N LYS A 152 7.19 26.14 33.79
CA LYS A 152 8.55 25.63 33.52
C LYS A 152 8.58 24.13 33.29
N PHE A 153 7.69 23.38 33.97
CA PHE A 153 7.60 21.94 33.84
C PHE A 153 7.03 21.53 32.47
N TYR A 154 5.95 22.18 32.02
CA TYR A 154 5.39 21.92 30.68
C TYR A 154 6.38 22.25 29.57
N LYS A 155 7.15 23.33 29.75
CA LYS A 155 8.25 23.67 28.84
C LYS A 155 9.32 22.59 28.80
N SER A 156 9.71 22.02 29.94
CA SER A 156 10.65 20.89 29.97
C SER A 156 10.11 19.65 29.25
N ILE A 157 8.81 19.34 29.35
CA ILE A 157 8.22 18.22 28.59
C ILE A 157 8.30 18.47 27.08
N GLU A 158 8.07 19.71 26.65
CA GLU A 158 8.20 20.11 25.26
C GLU A 158 9.65 20.03 24.76
N ASP A 159 10.61 20.48 25.57
CA ASP A 159 12.04 20.39 25.29
C ASP A 159 12.50 18.92 25.21
N ASP A 160 12.09 18.07 26.16
CA ASP A 160 12.38 16.63 26.16
C ASP A 160 11.80 15.94 24.90
N TYR A 161 10.56 16.27 24.52
CA TYR A 161 9.92 15.74 23.33
C TYR A 161 10.62 16.19 22.04
N THR A 162 10.97 17.47 21.92
CA THR A 162 11.66 17.99 20.73
C THR A 162 13.08 17.43 20.61
N HIS A 163 13.78 17.23 21.73
CA HIS A 163 15.06 16.53 21.77
C HIS A 163 14.92 15.08 21.27
N ALA A 164 14.00 14.29 21.85
CA ALA A 164 13.77 12.90 21.44
C ALA A 164 13.42 12.76 19.95
N ASN A 165 12.59 13.68 19.43
CA ASN A 165 12.25 13.73 18.01
C ASN A 165 13.47 14.05 17.13
N SER A 166 14.24 15.08 17.49
CA SER A 166 15.38 15.51 16.69
C SER A 166 16.45 14.43 16.65
N THR A 167 16.71 13.74 17.77
CA THR A 167 17.66 12.62 17.83
C THR A 167 17.20 11.44 16.98
N LEU A 168 15.92 11.02 17.09
CA LEU A 168 15.41 9.90 16.29
C LEU A 168 15.37 10.24 14.80
N LEU A 169 14.97 11.47 14.45
CA LEU A 169 14.94 11.93 13.06
C LEU A 169 16.35 11.98 12.47
N GLN A 170 17.34 12.46 13.23
CA GLN A 170 18.73 12.47 12.80
C GLN A 170 19.25 11.05 12.55
N LEU A 171 18.94 10.10 13.44
CA LEU A 171 19.30 8.69 13.28
C LEU A 171 18.70 8.11 12.00
N LEU A 172 17.40 8.30 11.77
CA LEU A 172 16.70 7.77 10.60
C LEU A 172 17.17 8.40 9.28
N LEU A 173 17.39 9.72 9.24
CA LEU A 173 17.74 10.42 8.00
C LEU A 173 19.23 10.37 7.67
N LYS A 174 20.12 10.50 8.67
CA LYS A 174 21.57 10.55 8.45
C LYS A 174 22.22 9.19 8.64
N ASP A 175 22.01 8.53 9.78
CA ASP A 175 22.77 7.32 10.12
C ASP A 175 22.29 6.10 9.33
N GLU A 176 20.97 5.98 9.11
CA GLU A 176 20.34 4.87 8.39
C GLU A 176 19.97 5.20 6.92
N GLU A 177 20.31 6.40 6.44
CA GLU A 177 20.13 6.84 5.06
C GLU A 177 18.73 6.54 4.47
N LEU A 178 17.67 6.96 5.17
CA LEU A 178 16.28 6.68 4.75
C LEU A 178 15.97 7.19 3.34
N ILE A 179 16.48 8.37 2.94
CA ILE A 179 16.16 8.99 1.65
C ILE A 179 16.65 8.14 0.46
N PRO A 180 17.91 7.69 0.39
CA PRO A 180 18.36 6.71 -0.60
C PRO A 180 17.49 5.45 -0.67
N ARG A 181 17.05 4.90 0.47
CA ARG A 181 16.19 3.71 0.50
C ARG A 181 14.79 3.97 -0.05
N LEU A 182 14.20 5.13 0.26
CA LEU A 182 12.93 5.55 -0.35
C LEU A 182 13.09 5.72 -1.87
N ARG A 183 14.21 6.28 -2.34
CA ARG A 183 14.50 6.36 -3.79
C ARG A 183 14.64 4.98 -4.45
N CYS A 184 15.21 4.00 -3.75
CA CYS A 184 15.22 2.60 -4.22
C CYS A 184 13.80 2.03 -4.35
N LEU A 185 12.93 2.27 -3.37
CA LEU A 185 11.52 1.89 -3.46
C LEU A 185 10.84 2.52 -4.67
N LYS A 186 11.04 3.82 -4.93
CA LYS A 186 10.54 4.46 -6.15
C LYS A 186 11.07 3.78 -7.41
N ARG A 187 12.37 3.48 -7.49
CA ARG A 187 12.98 2.89 -8.69
C ARG A 187 12.34 1.56 -9.05
N TYR A 188 12.22 0.65 -8.08
CA TYR A 188 11.75 -0.70 -8.31
C TYR A 188 10.21 -0.83 -8.33
N PHE A 189 9.50 -0.14 -7.45
CA PHE A 189 8.03 -0.27 -7.36
C PHE A 189 7.28 0.67 -8.31
N PHE A 190 7.79 1.87 -8.57
CA PHE A 190 7.16 2.83 -9.51
C PHE A 190 7.74 2.80 -10.92
N LEU A 191 8.69 1.88 -11.19
CA LEU A 191 9.30 1.68 -12.50
C LEU A 191 9.97 2.94 -13.06
N SER A 192 10.55 3.78 -12.21
CA SER A 192 11.27 4.99 -12.65
C SER A 192 12.37 4.64 -13.67
N HIS A 193 13.08 3.53 -13.44
CA HIS A 193 13.97 2.90 -14.43
C HIS A 193 13.38 1.52 -14.76
N ALA A 194 12.67 1.40 -15.87
CA ALA A 194 11.97 0.17 -16.26
C ALA A 194 12.83 -0.82 -17.09
N SER A 195 14.12 -0.52 -17.30
CA SER A 195 15.07 -1.34 -18.05
C SER A 195 15.28 -2.70 -17.39
N PHE A 196 15.53 -2.73 -16.07
CA PHE A 196 15.65 -3.99 -15.32
C PHE A 196 14.40 -4.86 -15.46
N LEU A 197 13.20 -4.27 -15.40
CA LEU A 197 11.95 -5.02 -15.46
C LEU A 197 11.77 -5.64 -16.85
N THR A 198 12.09 -4.90 -17.91
CA THR A 198 12.00 -5.41 -19.28
C THR A 198 12.92 -6.62 -19.46
N HIS A 199 14.19 -6.49 -19.05
CA HIS A 199 15.16 -7.58 -19.11
C HIS A 199 14.72 -8.79 -18.25
N PHE A 200 14.21 -8.53 -17.05
CA PHE A 200 13.69 -9.58 -16.17
C PHE A 200 12.50 -10.32 -16.81
N LEU A 201 11.53 -9.61 -17.39
CA LEU A 201 10.36 -10.20 -18.02
C LEU A 201 10.73 -11.06 -19.23
N ASP A 202 11.74 -10.65 -20.02
CA ASP A 202 12.23 -11.42 -21.15
C ASP A 202 12.92 -12.72 -20.70
N LEU A 203 13.79 -12.64 -19.67
CA LEU A 203 14.48 -13.80 -19.12
C LEU A 203 13.52 -14.80 -18.44
N SER A 204 12.52 -14.29 -17.74
CA SER A 204 11.59 -15.10 -16.94
C SER A 204 10.31 -15.51 -17.68
N HIS A 205 10.16 -15.13 -18.95
CA HIS A 205 8.96 -15.38 -19.77
C HIS A 205 8.47 -16.84 -19.75
N SER A 206 9.39 -17.82 -19.73
CA SER A 206 9.05 -19.25 -19.68
C SER A 206 8.47 -19.71 -18.33
N GLU A 207 8.92 -19.11 -17.23
CA GLU A 207 8.42 -19.39 -15.88
C GLU A 207 7.13 -18.63 -15.58
N LEU A 208 7.03 -17.37 -16.04
CA LEU A 208 5.87 -16.52 -15.80
C LEU A 208 4.58 -17.00 -16.51
N ARG A 209 4.72 -17.79 -17.58
CA ARG A 209 3.59 -18.46 -18.26
C ARG A 209 3.04 -19.67 -17.51
N LYS A 210 3.77 -20.21 -16.53
CA LYS A 210 3.29 -21.34 -15.72
C LYS A 210 2.23 -20.86 -14.73
N SER A 211 1.52 -21.81 -14.13
CA SER A 211 0.63 -21.50 -13.01
C SER A 211 1.45 -21.00 -11.81
N ALA A 212 0.91 -20.06 -11.04
CA ALA A 212 1.54 -19.51 -9.85
C ALA A 212 2.01 -20.58 -8.84
N LYS A 213 1.30 -21.71 -8.75
CA LYS A 213 1.67 -22.83 -7.86
C LYS A 213 2.86 -23.66 -8.36
N SER A 214 3.13 -23.66 -9.67
CA SER A 214 4.20 -24.46 -10.28
C SER A 214 5.45 -23.64 -10.63
N ALA A 215 5.39 -22.32 -10.51
CA ALA A 215 6.54 -21.44 -10.71
C ALA A 215 7.52 -21.53 -9.52
N SER A 216 8.81 -21.64 -9.80
CA SER A 216 9.85 -21.68 -8.77
C SER A 216 10.25 -20.27 -8.35
N LEU A 217 10.02 -19.95 -7.06
CA LEU A 217 10.42 -18.67 -6.47
C LEU A 217 11.94 -18.46 -6.52
N VAL A 218 12.71 -19.50 -6.22
CA VAL A 218 14.19 -19.47 -6.22
C VAL A 218 14.72 -19.12 -7.61
N LYS A 219 14.14 -19.73 -8.65
CA LYS A 219 14.51 -19.43 -10.03
C LYS A 219 14.18 -17.98 -10.40
N LEU A 220 12.97 -17.51 -10.08
CA LEU A 220 12.58 -16.12 -10.34
C LEU A 220 13.48 -15.12 -9.60
N GLN A 221 13.87 -15.40 -8.36
CA GLN A 221 14.82 -14.56 -7.63
C GLN A 221 16.18 -14.51 -8.34
N SER A 222 16.74 -15.66 -8.73
CA SER A 222 18.03 -15.69 -9.43
C SER A 222 18.02 -14.94 -10.76
N LEU A 223 16.89 -14.97 -11.49
CA LEU A 223 16.71 -14.22 -12.73
C LEU A 223 16.54 -12.72 -12.47
N LEU A 224 15.87 -12.34 -11.37
CA LEU A 224 15.78 -10.95 -10.94
C LEU A 224 17.18 -10.41 -10.58
N ASP A 225 17.95 -11.16 -9.79
CA ASP A 225 19.30 -10.76 -9.39
C ASP A 225 20.20 -10.58 -10.62
N LEU A 226 20.09 -11.47 -11.62
CA LEU A 226 20.80 -11.32 -12.90
C LEU A 226 20.38 -10.05 -13.65
N ALA A 227 19.07 -9.77 -13.72
CA ALA A 227 18.56 -8.57 -14.39
C ALA A 227 19.00 -7.28 -13.68
N LEU A 228 18.99 -7.27 -12.35
CA LEU A 228 19.44 -6.15 -11.52
C LEU A 228 20.95 -5.92 -11.63
N ASN A 229 21.76 -6.99 -11.76
CA ASN A 229 23.20 -6.88 -11.99
C ASN A 229 23.53 -6.24 -13.34
N ASN A 230 22.74 -6.53 -14.38
CA ASN A 230 22.99 -5.99 -15.72
C ASN A 230 22.62 -4.50 -15.85
N ASP A 231 21.66 -4.04 -15.04
CA ASP A 231 21.15 -2.66 -15.04
C ASP A 231 21.86 -1.74 -14.02
N ALA A 232 22.96 -2.21 -13.43
CA ALA A 232 23.67 -1.50 -12.35
C ALA A 232 24.59 -0.39 -12.91
N HIS A 233 24.27 0.87 -12.62
CA HIS A 233 25.12 2.03 -12.92
C HIS A 233 25.25 2.96 -11.70
N GLY A 234 26.39 2.96 -11.01
CA GLY A 234 26.72 3.95 -9.96
C GLY A 234 26.04 3.71 -8.60
N ASP A 235 25.52 4.77 -7.96
CA ASP A 235 24.81 4.79 -6.66
C ASP A 235 23.62 3.80 -6.57
N ASP A 236 23.19 3.32 -7.74
CA ASP A 236 22.13 2.36 -7.99
C ASP A 236 22.41 0.92 -7.49
N MET A 237 23.59 0.66 -6.92
CA MET A 237 23.92 -0.63 -6.27
C MET A 237 23.46 -0.71 -4.81
N LEU A 238 23.17 0.42 -4.18
CA LEU A 238 22.83 0.48 -2.76
C LEU A 238 21.46 -0.17 -2.51
N PHE A 239 21.38 -1.05 -1.51
CA PHE A 239 20.14 -1.67 -1.00
C PHE A 239 19.35 -2.55 -1.99
N ARG A 240 19.95 -2.96 -3.11
CA ARG A 240 19.31 -3.87 -4.08
C ARG A 240 18.98 -5.25 -3.50
N GLU A 241 19.81 -5.73 -2.58
CA GLU A 241 19.67 -7.05 -1.93
C GLU A 241 18.43 -7.15 -1.05
N ASP A 242 17.86 -5.99 -0.69
CA ASP A 242 16.63 -5.89 0.07
C ASP A 242 15.40 -6.19 -0.81
N VAL A 243 15.53 -6.17 -2.15
CA VAL A 243 14.44 -6.49 -3.10
C VAL A 243 14.35 -7.99 -3.32
N LYS A 244 13.18 -8.57 -3.00
CA LYS A 244 12.91 -10.01 -3.19
C LYS A 244 11.69 -10.24 -4.05
N VAL A 245 11.66 -11.34 -4.78
CA VAL A 245 10.46 -11.81 -5.47
C VAL A 245 9.55 -12.50 -4.47
N THR A 246 8.25 -12.22 -4.56
CA THR A 246 7.21 -12.97 -3.85
C THR A 246 6.06 -13.27 -4.81
N LEU A 247 5.29 -14.33 -4.51
CA LEU A 247 4.09 -14.69 -5.26
C LEU A 247 2.87 -14.49 -4.36
N ALA A 248 1.99 -13.58 -4.75
CA ALA A 248 0.75 -13.33 -4.04
C ALA A 248 -0.23 -14.49 -4.20
N GLY A 249 -0.96 -14.83 -3.14
CA GLY A 249 -1.96 -15.91 -3.17
C GLY A 249 -3.26 -15.56 -3.92
N SER A 250 -3.46 -14.29 -4.30
CA SER A 250 -4.65 -13.82 -5.03
C SER A 250 -4.32 -12.76 -6.07
N GLY A 251 -5.15 -12.69 -7.12
CA GLY A 251 -5.03 -11.69 -8.18
C GLY A 251 -5.29 -10.27 -7.67
N LEU A 252 -4.60 -9.28 -8.24
CA LEU A 252 -4.66 -7.89 -7.80
C LEU A 252 -6.09 -7.35 -7.74
N TYR A 253 -6.85 -7.48 -8.83
CA TYR A 253 -8.20 -6.91 -8.92
C TYR A 253 -9.20 -7.63 -8.02
N ASP A 254 -9.07 -8.95 -7.87
CA ASP A 254 -9.97 -9.72 -7.00
C ASP A 254 -9.71 -9.39 -5.53
N TRP A 255 -8.44 -9.24 -5.15
CA TRP A 255 -8.05 -8.80 -3.82
C TRP A 255 -8.55 -7.37 -3.53
N LEU A 256 -8.29 -6.43 -4.44
CA LEU A 256 -8.75 -5.04 -4.29
C LEU A 256 -10.28 -4.93 -4.25
N LEU A 257 -11.00 -5.69 -5.07
CA LEU A 257 -12.47 -5.72 -5.03
C LEU A 257 -12.98 -6.26 -3.69
N LYS A 258 -12.34 -7.29 -3.12
CA LYS A 258 -12.69 -7.78 -1.77
C LYS A 258 -12.45 -6.70 -0.72
N VAL A 259 -11.27 -6.08 -0.72
CA VAL A 259 -10.90 -5.04 0.26
C VAL A 259 -11.84 -3.84 0.18
N VAL A 260 -12.14 -3.33 -1.02
CA VAL A 260 -13.05 -2.19 -1.21
C VAL A 260 -14.51 -2.55 -0.88
N SER A 261 -14.91 -3.83 -1.05
CA SER A 261 -16.26 -4.27 -0.69
C SER A 261 -16.45 -4.49 0.80
N VAL A 262 -15.39 -4.89 1.52
CA VAL A 262 -15.39 -5.10 2.97
C VAL A 262 -15.17 -3.77 3.71
N ASN A 263 -14.32 -2.90 3.17
CA ASN A 263 -13.93 -1.64 3.79
C ASN A 263 -14.10 -0.49 2.79
N GLY A 264 -15.01 0.43 3.09
CA GLY A 264 -15.15 1.69 2.34
C GLY A 264 -13.91 2.60 2.33
N GLU A 265 -12.79 2.19 2.94
CA GLU A 265 -11.48 2.84 2.92
C GLU A 265 -10.38 1.76 3.04
N ILE A 266 -9.37 1.81 2.17
CA ILE A 266 -8.19 0.93 2.20
C ILE A 266 -7.33 1.34 3.40
N GLY A 267 -7.55 0.75 4.57
CA GLY A 267 -6.75 1.09 5.76
C GLY A 267 -7.00 0.29 7.03
N ARG A 268 -8.06 -0.53 7.12
CA ARG A 268 -8.32 -1.37 8.31
C ARG A 268 -8.13 -2.86 8.01
N GLU A 269 -7.06 -3.40 8.59
CA GLU A 269 -6.82 -4.80 8.95
C GLU A 269 -7.43 -5.87 8.02
N VAL A 270 -6.62 -6.36 7.07
CA VAL A 270 -6.66 -7.77 6.64
C VAL A 270 -5.22 -8.21 6.38
N SER A 271 -4.65 -8.97 7.31
CA SER A 271 -3.42 -9.73 7.06
C SER A 271 -3.77 -10.93 6.17
N PRO A 272 -3.04 -11.19 5.07
CA PRO A 272 -3.29 -12.36 4.23
C PRO A 272 -2.57 -13.57 4.83
N GLY A 273 -3.25 -14.28 5.72
CA GLY A 273 -2.79 -15.56 6.27
C GLY A 273 -3.53 -15.91 7.55
N LEU A 274 -4.08 -17.12 7.61
CA LEU A 274 -4.88 -17.72 8.69
C LEU A 274 -6.41 -17.54 8.56
N GLU A 275 -7.00 -18.15 7.54
CA GLU A 275 -8.40 -18.61 7.61
C GLU A 275 -8.48 -20.04 7.03
N ASP A 276 -7.81 -20.98 7.68
CA ASP A 276 -8.24 -22.38 7.71
C ASP A 276 -8.56 -22.69 9.17
N GLU A 277 -9.69 -23.37 9.41
CA GLU A 277 -10.22 -23.80 10.71
C GLU A 277 -10.95 -22.75 11.57
N LYS A 278 -12.22 -22.49 11.26
CA LYS A 278 -13.35 -22.48 12.22
C LYS A 278 -14.66 -21.97 11.60
N GLU A 279 -15.33 -22.80 10.79
CA GLU A 279 -16.79 -22.70 10.61
C GLU A 279 -17.39 -24.10 10.41
N LYS A 280 -17.44 -24.87 11.50
CA LYS A 280 -18.43 -25.92 11.68
C LYS A 280 -19.17 -25.63 12.97
N GLU A 281 -20.50 -25.62 12.87
CA GLU A 281 -21.52 -25.43 13.91
C GLU A 281 -22.13 -24.02 14.02
N ARG A 282 -23.19 -23.77 13.26
CA ARG A 282 -24.57 -23.62 13.79
C ARG A 282 -25.59 -23.26 12.70
N GLY A 283 -26.78 -23.87 12.78
CA GLY A 283 -28.01 -23.28 12.25
C GLY A 283 -28.62 -23.92 10.99
N LYS A 284 -29.30 -25.06 11.15
CA LYS A 284 -30.28 -25.59 10.18
C LYS A 284 -31.42 -24.57 9.98
N GLY A 285 -31.56 -24.05 8.76
CA GLY A 285 -32.76 -23.35 8.28
C GLY A 285 -33.03 -23.73 6.83
N LYS A 286 -34.11 -24.48 6.58
CA LYS A 286 -34.58 -24.93 5.27
C LYS A 286 -34.98 -23.73 4.39
N GLY A 287 -34.47 -23.65 3.16
CA GLY A 287 -35.07 -22.81 2.11
C GLY A 287 -34.22 -22.57 0.86
N ARG A 288 -34.63 -23.21 -0.25
CA ARG A 288 -34.36 -22.90 -1.67
C ARG A 288 -32.96 -23.23 -2.25
N ASP A 289 -32.89 -24.44 -2.81
CA ASP A 289 -32.05 -24.82 -3.94
C ASP A 289 -32.30 -23.92 -5.16
N LYS A 290 -31.28 -23.15 -5.57
CA LYS A 290 -31.02 -22.76 -6.98
C LYS A 290 -29.75 -21.92 -7.23
N ASP A 291 -28.73 -21.99 -6.37
CA ASP A 291 -27.50 -21.18 -6.55
C ASP A 291 -26.18 -21.96 -6.34
N LYS A 292 -26.20 -23.29 -6.43
CA LYS A 292 -25.01 -24.14 -6.19
C LYS A 292 -24.11 -24.38 -7.40
N ASP A 293 -24.46 -23.91 -8.60
CA ASP A 293 -23.67 -24.17 -9.82
C ASP A 293 -22.69 -23.05 -10.22
N LYS A 294 -22.63 -21.92 -9.51
CA LYS A 294 -21.72 -20.80 -9.85
C LYS A 294 -20.39 -20.76 -9.10
N ASP A 295 -20.20 -21.56 -8.06
CA ASP A 295 -18.99 -21.50 -7.21
C ASP A 295 -17.89 -22.48 -7.61
N LYS A 296 -18.13 -23.38 -8.59
CA LYS A 296 -17.12 -24.33 -9.09
C LYS A 296 -16.14 -23.76 -10.12
N ASP A 297 -16.32 -22.50 -10.54
CA ASP A 297 -15.53 -21.87 -11.62
C ASP A 297 -14.37 -20.98 -11.08
N LYS A 298 -14.15 -20.95 -9.76
CA LYS A 298 -13.18 -20.06 -9.09
C LYS A 298 -11.75 -20.60 -9.00
N ASP A 299 -11.50 -21.84 -9.37
CA ASP A 299 -10.15 -22.42 -9.45
C ASP A 299 -9.50 -22.16 -10.82
N LYS A 300 -9.66 -20.94 -11.33
CA LYS A 300 -8.91 -20.50 -12.49
C LYS A 300 -7.45 -20.38 -12.06
N GLN A 301 -6.61 -21.31 -12.52
CA GLN A 301 -5.17 -21.27 -12.24
C GLN A 301 -4.62 -19.90 -12.64
N MET A 302 -4.29 -19.10 -11.63
CA MET A 302 -3.64 -17.81 -11.82
C MET A 302 -2.27 -18.05 -12.44
N LEU A 303 -1.94 -17.25 -13.45
CA LEU A 303 -0.61 -17.28 -14.06
C LEU A 303 0.39 -16.66 -13.09
N ALA A 304 1.64 -17.12 -13.15
CA ALA A 304 2.69 -16.58 -12.30
C ALA A 304 2.94 -15.08 -12.53
N ILE A 305 2.69 -14.56 -13.75
CA ILE A 305 2.74 -13.11 -14.03
C ILE A 305 1.71 -12.30 -13.22
N ASP A 306 0.50 -12.81 -13.04
CA ASP A 306 -0.56 -12.13 -12.29
C ASP A 306 -0.33 -12.20 -10.76
N ALA A 307 0.44 -13.21 -10.33
CA ALA A 307 0.83 -13.45 -8.95
C ALA A 307 2.11 -12.71 -8.53
N LEU A 308 2.94 -12.31 -9.49
CA LEU A 308 4.25 -11.73 -9.24
C LEU A 308 4.14 -10.42 -8.44
N ALA A 309 4.91 -10.32 -7.35
CA ALA A 309 5.08 -9.12 -6.56
C ALA A 309 6.55 -8.97 -6.15
N LEU A 310 6.99 -7.74 -5.95
CA LEU A 310 8.27 -7.44 -5.31
C LEU A 310 8.04 -7.20 -3.82
N ASP A 311 8.90 -7.74 -2.98
CA ASP A 311 8.96 -7.44 -1.56
C ASP A 311 10.23 -6.65 -1.27
N PHE A 312 10.19 -5.85 -0.21
CA PHE A 312 11.32 -5.06 0.24
C PHE A 312 11.59 -5.35 1.71
N HIS A 313 12.73 -5.99 1.99
CA HIS A 313 13.12 -6.36 3.33
C HIS A 313 13.81 -5.19 4.02
N VAL A 314 13.19 -4.67 5.08
CA VAL A 314 13.72 -3.53 5.84
C VAL A 314 14.08 -3.97 7.25
N LYS A 315 15.32 -3.70 7.65
CA LYS A 315 15.79 -3.95 9.01
C LYS A 315 15.33 -2.83 9.95
N PHE A 316 15.18 -3.15 11.22
CA PHE A 316 15.03 -2.15 12.27
C PHE A 316 16.28 -1.24 12.28
N PRO A 317 16.15 0.10 12.44
CA PRO A 317 14.96 0.87 12.86
C PRO A 317 14.08 1.40 11.73
N LEU A 318 14.49 1.29 10.47
CA LEU A 318 13.77 1.85 9.32
C LEU A 318 12.40 1.20 9.07
N SER A 319 12.19 -0.01 9.57
CA SER A 319 10.89 -0.70 9.52
C SER A 319 9.78 0.07 10.27
N LEU A 320 10.13 1.04 11.12
CA LEU A 320 9.20 2.00 11.70
C LEU A 320 8.53 2.89 10.64
N VAL A 321 9.31 3.33 9.66
CA VAL A 321 8.82 4.19 8.57
C VAL A 321 8.29 3.33 7.42
N ILE A 322 9.08 2.34 7.01
CA ILE A 322 8.74 1.41 5.93
C ILE A 322 8.12 0.16 6.56
N SER A 323 6.89 0.31 7.05
CA SER A 323 6.13 -0.80 7.63
C SER A 323 5.57 -1.74 6.55
N ARG A 324 5.15 -2.95 6.93
CA ARG A 324 4.48 -3.86 5.97
C ARG A 324 3.20 -3.24 5.38
N LYS A 325 2.53 -2.36 6.13
CA LYS A 325 1.35 -1.62 5.65
C LYS A 325 1.72 -0.67 4.50
N THR A 326 2.90 -0.02 4.53
CA THR A 326 3.35 0.82 3.42
C THR A 326 3.90 0.00 2.27
N ILE A 327 4.66 -1.07 2.54
CA ILE A 327 5.15 -2.01 1.51
C ILE A 327 3.99 -2.63 0.71
N LEU A 328 2.90 -3.04 1.38
CA LEU A 328 1.71 -3.55 0.69
C LEU A 328 1.14 -2.51 -0.31
N ARG A 329 1.09 -1.23 0.06
CA ARG A 329 0.64 -0.16 -0.85
C ARG A 329 1.57 -0.02 -2.06
N TYR A 330 2.89 -0.05 -1.83
CA TYR A 330 3.87 -0.09 -2.93
C TYR A 330 3.68 -1.31 -3.83
N GLN A 331 3.46 -2.49 -3.26
CA GLN A 331 3.21 -3.73 -3.98
C GLN A 331 1.98 -3.65 -4.87
N LEU A 332 0.88 -3.06 -4.39
CA LEU A 332 -0.34 -2.88 -5.17
C LEU A 332 -0.10 -2.00 -6.40
N ILE A 333 0.62 -0.88 -6.22
CA ILE A 333 0.99 0.02 -7.32
C ILE A 333 1.92 -0.71 -8.31
N PHE A 334 2.93 -1.42 -7.82
CA PHE A 334 3.85 -2.19 -8.66
C PHE A 334 3.11 -3.24 -9.49
N ARG A 335 2.23 -4.05 -8.87
CA ARG A 335 1.44 -5.07 -9.57
C ARG A 335 0.56 -4.46 -10.63
N PHE A 336 -0.06 -3.32 -10.35
CA PHE A 336 -0.85 -2.60 -11.34
C PHE A 336 -0.02 -2.15 -12.55
N LEU A 337 1.15 -1.55 -12.31
CA LEU A 337 2.09 -1.14 -13.36
C LEU A 337 2.64 -2.32 -14.15
N LEU A 338 2.95 -3.44 -13.47
CA LEU A 338 3.42 -4.67 -14.07
C LEU A 338 2.42 -5.22 -15.09
N HIS A 339 1.13 -5.24 -14.74
CA HIS A 339 0.08 -5.72 -15.65
C HIS A 339 -0.01 -4.83 -16.90
N LEU A 340 0.04 -3.50 -16.75
CA LEU A 340 0.08 -2.56 -17.88
C LEU A 340 1.29 -2.83 -18.78
N LYS A 341 2.48 -2.95 -18.18
CA LYS A 341 3.73 -3.15 -18.92
C LYS A 341 3.75 -4.49 -19.65
N HIS A 342 3.26 -5.55 -19.01
CA HIS A 342 3.16 -6.87 -19.62
C HIS A 342 2.23 -6.87 -20.84
N VAL A 343 1.05 -6.25 -20.72
CA VAL A 343 0.11 -6.14 -21.85
C VAL A 343 0.67 -5.26 -22.98
N GLU A 344 1.34 -4.17 -22.65
CA GLU A 344 2.03 -3.31 -23.64
C GLU A 344 3.07 -4.11 -24.44
N GLN A 345 3.93 -4.89 -23.75
CA GLN A 345 4.93 -5.74 -24.38
C GLN A 345 4.28 -6.82 -25.26
N ALA A 346 3.21 -7.47 -24.79
CA ALA A 346 2.51 -8.51 -25.54
C ALA A 346 1.87 -7.95 -26.83
N LEU A 347 1.23 -6.78 -26.77
CA LEU A 347 0.65 -6.10 -27.95
C LEU A 347 1.73 -5.58 -28.91
N SER A 348 2.92 -5.26 -28.39
CA SER A 348 4.08 -4.88 -29.19
C SER A 348 4.74 -6.09 -29.86
N ALA A 349 4.80 -7.23 -29.18
CA ALA A 349 5.27 -8.50 -29.75
C ALA A 349 4.34 -8.99 -30.87
N MET A 350 3.02 -8.85 -30.68
CA MET A 350 2.03 -9.13 -31.73
C MET A 350 2.31 -8.34 -33.02
N TRP A 351 2.73 -7.07 -32.91
CA TRP A 351 3.11 -6.27 -34.08
C TRP A 351 4.29 -6.87 -34.85
N ILE A 352 5.29 -7.42 -34.16
CA ILE A 352 6.44 -8.07 -34.79
C ILE A 352 5.97 -9.28 -35.62
N GLU A 353 5.08 -10.10 -35.08
CA GLU A 353 4.52 -11.26 -35.78
C GLU A 353 3.69 -10.84 -37.02
N GLN A 354 2.96 -9.73 -36.91
CA GLN A 354 2.22 -9.15 -38.03
C GLN A 354 3.09 -8.48 -39.11
N LYS A 355 4.41 -8.42 -38.93
CA LYS A 355 5.34 -8.06 -40.01
C LYS A 355 5.70 -9.24 -40.91
N SER A 356 5.32 -10.46 -40.54
CA SER A 356 5.59 -11.66 -41.34
C SER A 356 4.87 -11.63 -42.70
N HIS A 357 5.36 -12.45 -43.63
CA HIS A 357 4.85 -12.52 -45.00
C HIS A 357 3.32 -12.72 -45.05
N ALA A 358 2.78 -13.59 -44.20
CA ALA A 358 1.35 -13.89 -44.11
C ALA A 358 0.46 -12.67 -43.86
N TRP A 359 1.00 -11.65 -43.21
CA TRP A 359 0.25 -10.44 -42.87
C TRP A 359 0.43 -9.32 -43.88
N ARG A 360 1.54 -9.32 -44.63
CA ARG A 360 1.92 -8.24 -45.54
C ARG A 360 1.80 -8.57 -47.03
N CYS A 361 1.63 -9.83 -47.40
CA CYS A 361 1.46 -10.20 -48.80
C CYS A 361 0.22 -9.52 -49.39
N SER A 362 0.34 -9.00 -50.61
CA SER A 362 -0.82 -8.48 -51.33
C SER A 362 -1.66 -9.64 -51.83
N VAL A 363 -2.98 -9.58 -51.63
CA VAL A 363 -3.90 -10.64 -52.07
C VAL A 363 -5.08 -9.99 -52.80
N PRO A 364 -4.87 -9.52 -54.06
CA PRO A 364 -5.89 -8.75 -54.78
C PRO A 364 -7.18 -9.53 -55.06
N SER A 365 -7.13 -10.85 -55.03
CA SER A 365 -8.27 -11.75 -55.25
C SER A 365 -9.30 -11.75 -54.09
N HIS A 366 -8.93 -11.28 -52.88
CA HIS A 366 -9.81 -11.32 -51.71
C HIS A 366 -9.81 -9.98 -50.93
N PRO A 367 -10.59 -8.97 -51.35
CA PRO A 367 -10.65 -7.67 -50.68
C PRO A 367 -11.19 -7.76 -49.23
N GLU A 368 -12.07 -8.73 -48.95
CA GLU A 368 -12.59 -8.98 -47.60
C GLU A 368 -11.49 -9.43 -46.62
N PHE A 369 -10.51 -10.20 -47.09
CA PHE A 369 -9.38 -10.61 -46.26
C PHE A 369 -8.47 -9.43 -45.92
N GLU A 370 -8.28 -8.50 -46.85
CA GLU A 370 -7.53 -7.27 -46.59
C GLU A 370 -8.23 -6.39 -45.55
N LYS A 371 -9.56 -6.22 -45.66
CA LYS A 371 -10.36 -5.53 -44.65
C LYS A 371 -10.23 -6.17 -43.28
N TRP A 372 -10.31 -7.50 -43.20
CA TRP A 372 -10.12 -8.24 -41.95
C TRP A 372 -8.74 -7.98 -41.33
N ARG A 373 -7.66 -8.05 -42.12
CA ARG A 373 -6.29 -7.77 -41.65
C ARG A 373 -6.17 -6.35 -41.10
N LEU A 374 -6.62 -5.36 -41.87
CA LEU A 374 -6.65 -3.95 -41.46
C LEU A 374 -7.41 -3.77 -40.15
N ARG A 375 -8.54 -4.46 -39.99
CA ARG A 375 -9.36 -4.37 -38.78
C ARG A 375 -8.64 -4.93 -37.55
N VAL A 376 -7.94 -6.05 -37.68
CA VAL A 376 -7.06 -6.60 -36.62
C VAL A 376 -5.95 -5.61 -36.25
N PHE A 377 -5.31 -4.97 -37.25
CA PHE A 377 -4.28 -3.94 -37.01
C PHE A 377 -4.82 -2.74 -36.25
N CYS A 378 -5.98 -2.23 -36.66
CA CYS A 378 -6.65 -1.10 -36.01
C CYS A 378 -7.04 -1.43 -34.58
N LEU A 379 -7.59 -2.62 -34.32
CA LEU A 379 -7.94 -3.05 -32.96
C LEU A 379 -6.70 -3.13 -32.06
N ARG A 380 -5.61 -3.73 -32.53
CA ARG A 380 -4.32 -3.78 -31.82
C ARG A 380 -3.81 -2.38 -31.50
N ALA A 381 -3.80 -1.48 -32.48
CA ALA A 381 -3.34 -0.10 -32.30
C ALA A 381 -4.17 0.66 -31.27
N ARG A 382 -5.50 0.48 -31.27
CA ARG A 382 -6.41 1.06 -30.27
C ARG A 382 -6.16 0.53 -28.87
N MET A 383 -6.02 -0.80 -28.71
CA MET A 383 -5.69 -1.43 -27.43
C MET A 383 -4.33 -0.98 -26.91
N LEU A 384 -3.32 -0.88 -27.77
CA LEU A 384 -1.98 -0.41 -27.41
C LEU A 384 -1.99 1.05 -26.97
N SER A 385 -2.63 1.93 -27.75
CA SER A 385 -2.78 3.35 -27.42
C SER A 385 -3.48 3.54 -26.08
N PHE A 386 -4.53 2.75 -25.80
CA PHE A 386 -5.21 2.76 -24.51
C PHE A 386 -4.28 2.41 -23.34
N VAL A 387 -3.54 1.31 -23.44
CA VAL A 387 -2.60 0.88 -22.39
C VAL A 387 -1.49 1.91 -22.19
N GLN A 388 -0.93 2.43 -23.27
CA GLN A 388 0.15 3.42 -23.22
C GLN A 388 -0.30 4.75 -22.61
N GLN A 389 -1.53 5.20 -22.91
CA GLN A 389 -2.04 6.43 -22.31
C GLN A 389 -2.35 6.28 -20.83
N ILE A 390 -2.86 5.12 -20.38
CA ILE A 390 -3.01 4.85 -18.94
C ILE A 390 -1.64 4.80 -18.27
N LEU A 391 -0.67 4.08 -18.86
CA LEU A 391 0.68 3.98 -18.30
C LEU A 391 1.32 5.36 -18.16
N ALA A 392 1.25 6.19 -19.22
CA ALA A 392 1.79 7.55 -19.21
C ALA A 392 1.07 8.47 -18.21
N PHE A 393 -0.24 8.31 -18.02
CA PHE A 393 -0.98 9.05 -16.99
C PHE A 393 -0.48 8.68 -15.59
N VAL A 394 -0.41 7.38 -15.29
CA VAL A 394 -0.02 6.89 -13.96
C VAL A 394 1.42 7.29 -13.64
N THR A 395 2.36 7.14 -14.57
CA THR A 395 3.78 7.45 -14.29
C THR A 395 4.05 8.95 -14.22
N PHE A 396 3.55 9.75 -15.16
CA PHE A 396 3.92 11.16 -15.29
C PHE A 396 2.99 12.14 -14.59
N GLU A 397 1.69 11.85 -14.48
CA GLU A 397 0.71 12.77 -13.87
C GLU A 397 0.42 12.41 -12.41
N VAL A 398 0.51 11.14 -12.04
CA VAL A 398 0.21 10.67 -10.68
C VAL A 398 1.48 10.44 -9.87
N LEU A 399 2.35 9.51 -10.28
CA LEU A 399 3.45 9.05 -9.43
C LEU A 399 4.59 10.09 -9.32
N GLU A 400 5.04 10.67 -10.44
CA GLU A 400 6.17 11.62 -10.41
C GLU A 400 5.83 12.93 -9.65
N PRO A 401 4.68 13.59 -9.86
CA PRO A 401 4.36 14.84 -9.15
C PRO A 401 4.18 14.63 -7.65
N ASN A 402 3.50 13.55 -7.25
CA ASN A 402 3.32 13.20 -5.84
C ASN A 402 4.66 12.86 -5.18
N TRP A 403 5.58 12.19 -5.90
CA TRP A 403 6.91 11.93 -5.38
C TRP A 403 7.71 13.21 -5.16
N ARG A 404 7.67 14.15 -6.11
CA ARG A 404 8.35 15.45 -5.96
C ARG A 404 7.79 16.25 -4.79
N ALA A 405 6.47 16.20 -4.58
CA ALA A 405 5.82 16.81 -3.43
C ALA A 405 6.29 16.17 -2.11
N LEU A 406 6.38 14.84 -2.06
CA LEU A 406 6.94 14.12 -0.91
C LEU A 406 8.40 14.53 -0.65
N GLU A 407 9.26 14.52 -1.66
CA GLU A 407 10.68 14.90 -1.51
C GLU A 407 10.84 16.34 -0.99
N ALA A 408 10.01 17.28 -1.47
CA ALA A 408 9.99 18.65 -0.97
C ALA A 408 9.50 18.77 0.48
N LYS A 409 8.56 17.92 0.90
CA LYS A 409 8.10 17.83 2.29
C LYS A 409 9.18 17.22 3.19
N LEU A 410 9.79 16.10 2.76
CA LEU A 410 10.86 15.40 3.48
C LEU A 410 12.06 16.31 3.77
N ALA A 411 12.40 17.23 2.86
CA ALA A 411 13.46 18.21 3.07
C ALA A 411 13.17 19.23 4.20
N LYS A 412 11.91 19.39 4.61
CA LYS A 412 11.45 20.36 5.62
C LYS A 412 10.89 19.70 6.89
N VAL A 413 10.99 18.38 7.00
CA VAL A 413 10.44 17.64 8.14
C VAL A 413 11.18 18.01 9.43
N VAL A 414 10.40 18.27 10.49
CA VAL A 414 10.91 18.57 11.83
C VAL A 414 10.62 17.43 12.82
N THR A 415 9.56 16.66 12.61
CA THR A 415 9.13 15.59 13.54
C THR A 415 8.98 14.24 12.85
N VAL A 416 9.21 13.15 13.59
CA VAL A 416 9.07 11.79 13.08
C VAL A 416 7.62 11.46 12.73
N ASP A 417 6.64 11.95 13.50
CA ASP A 417 5.21 11.81 13.16
C ASP A 417 4.86 12.47 11.82
N GLN A 418 5.47 13.63 11.52
CA GLN A 418 5.24 14.30 10.25
C GLN A 418 5.80 13.49 9.09
N LEU A 419 7.00 12.93 9.25
CA LEU A 419 7.61 12.01 8.28
C LEU A 419 6.70 10.82 7.96
N LEU A 420 6.21 10.14 9.00
CA LEU A 420 5.35 8.95 8.87
C LEU A 420 4.03 9.30 8.17
N ARG A 421 3.39 10.40 8.60
CA ARG A 421 2.12 10.86 8.00
C ARG A 421 2.30 11.26 6.54
N ASP A 422 3.30 12.08 6.22
CA ASP A 422 3.54 12.51 4.84
C ASP A 422 3.82 11.33 3.89
N HIS A 423 4.52 10.29 4.37
CA HIS A 423 4.77 9.08 3.59
C HIS A 423 3.51 8.24 3.35
N VAL A 424 2.67 8.05 4.38
CA VAL A 424 1.40 7.33 4.26
C VAL A 424 0.41 8.11 3.37
N ASP A 425 0.27 9.41 3.60
CA ASP A 425 -0.61 10.29 2.82
C ASP A 425 -0.21 10.30 1.33
N PHE A 426 1.11 10.30 1.05
CA PHE A 426 1.64 10.15 -0.30
C PHE A 426 1.15 8.85 -0.97
N LEU A 427 1.30 7.71 -0.28
CA LEU A 427 0.90 6.40 -0.81
C LEU A 427 -0.62 6.30 -1.01
N ASP A 428 -1.40 6.79 -0.06
CA ASP A 428 -2.87 6.79 -0.13
C ASP A 428 -3.36 7.68 -1.28
N THR A 429 -2.72 8.85 -1.48
CA THR A 429 -2.97 9.73 -2.63
C THR A 429 -2.65 9.00 -3.94
N CYS A 430 -1.47 8.38 -4.07
CA CYS A 430 -1.11 7.63 -5.27
C CYS A 430 -2.09 6.49 -5.55
N LEU A 431 -2.53 5.72 -4.54
CA LEU A 431 -3.51 4.65 -4.75
C LEU A 431 -4.87 5.16 -5.23
N LYS A 432 -5.34 6.28 -4.66
CA LYS A 432 -6.60 6.92 -5.05
C LYS A 432 -6.53 7.47 -6.48
N GLU A 433 -5.46 8.17 -6.82
CA GLU A 433 -5.26 8.77 -8.13
C GLU A 433 -4.95 7.74 -9.22
N CYS A 434 -4.32 6.61 -8.89
CA CYS A 434 -4.13 5.45 -9.78
C CYS A 434 -5.43 4.68 -10.10
N MET A 435 -6.60 5.13 -9.63
CA MET A 435 -7.90 4.49 -9.90
C MET A 435 -8.13 3.15 -9.17
N LEU A 436 -7.34 2.84 -8.14
CA LEU A 436 -7.36 1.53 -7.47
C LEU A 436 -8.35 1.43 -6.30
N THR A 437 -8.96 2.55 -5.90
CA THR A 437 -9.90 2.63 -4.77
C THR A 437 -11.37 2.43 -5.16
N SER A 438 -11.73 2.61 -6.44
CA SER A 438 -13.11 2.52 -6.90
C SER A 438 -13.45 1.14 -7.47
N SER A 439 -14.43 0.46 -6.88
CA SER A 439 -14.87 -0.87 -7.30
C SER A 439 -15.43 -0.93 -8.73
N LYS A 440 -16.14 0.11 -9.16
CA LYS A 440 -16.71 0.19 -10.52
C LYS A 440 -15.60 0.33 -11.57
N LEU A 441 -14.65 1.23 -11.30
CA LEU A 441 -13.55 1.54 -12.19
C LEU A 441 -12.60 0.35 -12.34
N LEU A 442 -12.28 -0.28 -11.21
CA LEU A 442 -11.46 -1.49 -11.13
C LEU A 442 -12.09 -2.66 -11.90
N ARG A 443 -13.41 -2.84 -11.83
CA ARG A 443 -14.12 -3.88 -12.58
C ARG A 443 -14.05 -3.64 -14.08
N ALA A 444 -14.32 -2.42 -14.53
CA ALA A 444 -14.23 -2.08 -15.96
C ALA A 444 -12.80 -2.27 -16.49
N TYR A 445 -11.82 -1.81 -15.73
CA TYR A 445 -10.41 -1.92 -16.06
C TYR A 445 -9.92 -3.37 -16.10
N SER A 446 -10.27 -4.20 -15.10
CA SER A 446 -9.93 -5.63 -15.07
C SER A 446 -10.45 -6.38 -16.31
N ARG A 447 -11.69 -6.08 -16.74
CA ARG A 447 -12.27 -6.65 -17.97
C ARG A 447 -11.53 -6.19 -19.23
N LEU A 448 -11.12 -4.92 -19.30
CA LEU A 448 -10.30 -4.40 -20.40
C LEU A 448 -8.94 -5.10 -20.46
N MET A 449 -8.21 -5.19 -19.34
CA MET A 449 -6.90 -5.85 -19.30
C MET A 449 -6.99 -7.32 -19.70
N THR A 450 -8.00 -8.03 -19.21
CA THR A 450 -8.25 -9.43 -19.60
C THR A 450 -8.50 -9.54 -21.11
N THR A 451 -9.26 -8.60 -21.69
CA THR A 451 -9.56 -8.59 -23.12
C THR A 451 -8.31 -8.32 -23.96
N CYS A 452 -7.50 -7.33 -23.59
CA CYS A 452 -6.23 -7.02 -24.27
C CYS A 452 -5.23 -8.17 -24.18
N SER A 453 -5.08 -8.77 -22.99
CA SER A 453 -4.19 -9.91 -22.77
C SER A 453 -4.63 -11.14 -23.59
N THR A 454 -5.92 -11.47 -23.56
CA THR A 454 -6.47 -12.59 -24.34
C THR A 454 -6.31 -12.37 -25.85
N PHE A 455 -6.53 -11.13 -26.33
CA PHE A 455 -6.33 -10.76 -27.72
C PHE A 455 -4.86 -10.94 -28.14
N ALA A 456 -3.91 -10.48 -27.33
CA ALA A 456 -2.48 -10.65 -27.59
C ALA A 456 -2.06 -12.14 -27.60
N LEU A 457 -2.59 -12.96 -26.69
CA LEU A 457 -2.36 -14.41 -26.69
C LEU A 457 -2.95 -15.12 -27.92
N TYR A 458 -4.03 -14.57 -28.50
CA TYR A 458 -4.68 -15.12 -29.69
C TYR A 458 -3.91 -14.85 -31.00
N THR A 459 -2.78 -14.12 -30.94
CA THR A 459 -1.98 -13.75 -32.13
C THR A 459 -1.60 -14.97 -32.99
N ALA A 460 -1.12 -16.06 -32.37
CA ALA A 460 -0.74 -17.26 -33.10
C ALA A 460 -1.92 -17.88 -33.89
N ASN A 461 -3.14 -17.79 -33.34
CA ASN A 461 -4.34 -18.26 -34.02
C ASN A 461 -4.73 -17.34 -35.16
N PHE A 462 -4.58 -16.03 -34.99
CA PHE A 462 -4.75 -15.07 -36.09
C PHE A 462 -3.74 -15.31 -37.21
N SER A 463 -2.48 -15.60 -36.91
CA SER A 463 -1.45 -15.92 -37.92
C SER A 463 -1.75 -17.24 -38.65
N LYS A 464 -2.20 -18.29 -37.94
CA LYS A 464 -2.66 -19.54 -38.57
C LYS A 464 -3.85 -19.30 -39.51
N SER A 465 -4.79 -18.50 -39.05
CA SER A 465 -5.97 -18.07 -39.82
C SER A 465 -5.60 -17.27 -41.07
N ALA A 466 -4.60 -16.39 -40.98
CA ALA A 466 -4.06 -15.64 -42.11
C ALA A 466 -3.37 -16.57 -43.13
N ASN A 467 -2.52 -17.49 -42.67
CA ASN A 467 -1.86 -18.49 -43.52
C ASN A 467 -2.86 -19.40 -44.24
N HIS A 468 -3.90 -19.85 -43.54
CA HIS A 468 -4.95 -20.67 -44.14
C HIS A 468 -5.69 -19.92 -45.25
N ALA A 469 -6.00 -18.64 -45.04
CA ALA A 469 -6.68 -17.83 -46.05
C ALA A 469 -5.81 -17.60 -47.29
N ILE A 470 -4.49 -17.42 -47.12
CA ILE A 470 -3.55 -17.31 -48.24
C ILE A 470 -3.47 -18.62 -49.01
N ALA A 471 -3.32 -19.76 -48.33
CA ALA A 471 -3.32 -21.07 -48.98
C ALA A 471 -4.66 -21.34 -49.69
N ALA A 472 -5.78 -20.88 -49.13
CA ALA A 472 -7.09 -21.00 -49.75
C ALA A 472 -7.27 -20.10 -50.97
N THR A 473 -6.42 -19.07 -51.18
CA THR A 473 -6.43 -18.30 -52.45
C THR A 473 -5.88 -19.09 -53.63
N GLU A 474 -5.15 -20.17 -53.37
CA GLU A 474 -4.74 -21.17 -54.37
C GLU A 474 -5.83 -22.25 -54.59
N GLY A 475 -6.95 -22.19 -53.85
CA GLY A 475 -8.10 -23.11 -53.93
C GLY A 475 -9.46 -22.40 -53.80
N MET A 476 -10.54 -23.12 -53.47
CA MET A 476 -11.83 -22.51 -53.09
C MET A 476 -11.88 -22.37 -51.56
N GLU A 477 -12.04 -21.15 -51.04
CA GLU A 477 -12.17 -20.91 -49.59
C GLU A 477 -13.60 -21.21 -49.08
N ASP A 478 -13.71 -21.96 -47.98
CA ASP A 478 -14.98 -22.20 -47.29
C ASP A 478 -15.55 -20.91 -46.69
N GLU A 479 -16.73 -20.48 -47.15
CA GLU A 479 -17.47 -19.31 -46.63
C GLU A 479 -17.70 -19.38 -45.11
N LYS A 480 -17.88 -20.60 -44.57
CA LYS A 480 -17.99 -20.87 -43.14
C LYS A 480 -16.70 -20.54 -42.37
N SER A 481 -15.53 -20.73 -42.97
CA SER A 481 -14.24 -20.38 -42.37
C SER A 481 -14.10 -18.86 -42.30
N MET A 482 -14.45 -18.16 -43.38
CA MET A 482 -14.46 -16.69 -43.43
C MET A 482 -15.38 -16.09 -42.36
N ALA A 483 -16.61 -16.59 -42.24
CA ALA A 483 -17.56 -16.11 -41.22
C ALA A 483 -17.02 -16.30 -39.78
N ARG A 484 -16.43 -17.46 -39.49
CA ARG A 484 -15.83 -17.74 -38.17
C ARG A 484 -14.69 -16.77 -37.81
N ARG A 485 -13.87 -16.37 -38.78
CA ARG A 485 -12.76 -15.41 -38.57
C ARG A 485 -13.28 -14.03 -38.18
N TRP A 486 -14.35 -13.58 -38.83
CA TRP A 486 -15.02 -12.32 -38.51
C TRP A 486 -15.76 -12.37 -37.18
N ASP A 487 -16.45 -13.46 -36.87
CA ASP A 487 -17.16 -13.63 -35.60
C ASP A 487 -16.22 -13.50 -34.39
N VAL A 488 -15.04 -14.10 -34.46
CA VAL A 488 -14.04 -14.00 -33.39
C VAL A 488 -13.55 -12.57 -33.23
N LEU A 489 -13.23 -11.88 -34.33
CA LEU A 489 -12.79 -10.48 -34.29
C LEU A 489 -13.88 -9.56 -33.74
N ASN A 490 -15.12 -9.70 -34.23
CA ASN A 490 -16.27 -8.90 -33.79
C ASN A 490 -16.55 -9.06 -32.30
N LYS A 491 -16.36 -10.26 -31.74
CA LYS A 491 -16.46 -10.49 -30.29
C LYS A 491 -15.43 -9.69 -29.50
N PHE A 492 -14.16 -9.67 -29.95
CA PHE A 492 -13.14 -8.85 -29.31
C PHE A 492 -13.43 -7.36 -29.42
N GLU A 493 -13.85 -6.89 -30.60
CA GLU A 493 -14.19 -5.48 -30.82
C GLU A 493 -15.37 -4.99 -30.00
N ALA A 494 -16.46 -5.77 -29.98
CA ALA A 494 -17.65 -5.45 -29.22
C ALA A 494 -17.35 -5.41 -27.72
N ASN A 495 -16.63 -6.42 -27.22
CA ASN A 495 -16.25 -6.49 -25.82
C ASN A 495 -15.32 -5.33 -25.42
N PHE A 496 -14.26 -5.07 -26.21
CA PHE A 496 -13.35 -3.95 -25.95
C PHE A 496 -14.08 -2.61 -26.01
N SER A 497 -14.89 -2.36 -27.05
CA SER A 497 -15.59 -1.08 -27.22
C SER A 497 -16.62 -0.84 -26.12
N HIS A 498 -17.32 -1.88 -25.67
CA HIS A 498 -18.27 -1.80 -24.55
C HIS A 498 -17.58 -1.41 -23.25
N TRP A 499 -16.54 -2.15 -22.85
CA TRP A 499 -15.84 -1.86 -21.59
C TRP A 499 -15.01 -0.58 -21.65
N PHE A 500 -14.48 -0.22 -22.81
CA PHE A 500 -13.76 1.04 -23.01
C PHE A 500 -14.70 2.22 -22.79
N LYS A 501 -15.91 2.17 -23.36
CA LYS A 501 -16.94 3.19 -23.13
C LYS A 501 -17.31 3.29 -21.64
N ILE A 502 -17.58 2.15 -20.99
CA ILE A 502 -17.89 2.14 -19.55
C ILE A 502 -16.74 2.74 -18.73
N HIS A 503 -15.49 2.40 -19.06
CA HIS A 503 -14.33 2.93 -18.36
C HIS A 503 -14.22 4.44 -18.52
N VAL A 504 -14.33 4.96 -19.75
CA VAL A 504 -14.30 6.42 -20.02
C VAL A 504 -15.43 7.14 -19.29
N ASP A 505 -16.66 6.61 -19.36
CA ASP A 505 -17.82 7.21 -18.69
C ASP A 505 -17.62 7.24 -17.15
N CYS A 506 -17.03 6.17 -16.59
CA CYS A 506 -16.69 6.12 -15.16
C CYS A 506 -15.59 7.12 -14.81
N VAL A 507 -14.49 7.19 -15.58
CA VAL A 507 -13.40 8.14 -15.33
C VAL A 507 -13.92 9.57 -15.43
N GLN A 508 -14.79 9.88 -16.39
CA GLN A 508 -15.41 11.20 -16.52
C GLN A 508 -16.29 11.54 -15.32
N PHE A 509 -17.09 10.59 -14.83
CA PHE A 509 -17.88 10.77 -13.61
C PHE A 509 -16.97 11.05 -12.39
N TYR A 510 -15.94 10.23 -12.17
CA TYR A 510 -15.02 10.41 -11.05
C TYR A 510 -14.17 11.68 -11.15
N ALA A 511 -13.80 12.09 -12.37
CA ALA A 511 -13.10 13.34 -12.62
C ALA A 511 -13.93 14.57 -12.21
N SER A 512 -15.25 14.49 -12.41
CA SER A 512 -16.18 15.58 -12.07
C SER A 512 -16.59 15.62 -10.59
N SER A 513 -16.50 14.49 -9.87
CA SER A 513 -17.06 14.34 -8.52
C SER A 513 -16.01 14.25 -7.42
N GLU A 514 -15.03 13.37 -7.55
CA GLU A 514 -14.16 12.95 -6.45
C GLU A 514 -12.68 13.28 -6.67
N ASN A 515 -12.23 13.28 -7.93
CA ASN A 515 -10.81 13.42 -8.23
C ASN A 515 -10.51 14.20 -9.52
N VAL A 516 -10.21 15.49 -9.36
CA VAL A 516 -9.86 16.41 -10.46
C VAL A 516 -8.58 15.99 -11.19
N SER A 517 -7.67 15.22 -10.56
CA SER A 517 -6.44 14.75 -11.22
C SER A 517 -6.70 13.74 -12.34
N LEU A 518 -7.92 13.21 -12.46
CA LEU A 518 -8.32 12.34 -13.59
C LEU A 518 -8.68 13.11 -14.87
N LEU A 519 -8.84 14.44 -14.85
CA LEU A 519 -9.23 15.23 -16.03
C LEU A 519 -8.27 15.07 -17.24
N PRO A 520 -6.93 15.11 -17.06
CA PRO A 520 -6.00 14.88 -18.16
C PRO A 520 -6.18 13.51 -18.81
N LEU A 521 -6.52 12.48 -18.01
CA LEU A 521 -6.80 11.13 -18.51
C LEU A 521 -8.07 11.11 -19.38
N VAL A 522 -9.12 11.83 -19.01
CA VAL A 522 -10.35 11.94 -19.82
C VAL A 522 -10.04 12.52 -21.19
N VAL A 523 -9.26 13.60 -21.26
CA VAL A 523 -8.87 14.25 -22.53
C VAL A 523 -8.06 13.28 -23.40
N ARG A 524 -7.08 12.60 -22.81
CA ARG A 524 -6.25 11.58 -23.47
C ARG A 524 -7.13 10.44 -24.02
N LEU A 525 -7.97 9.82 -23.20
CA LEU A 525 -8.82 8.70 -23.62
C LEU A 525 -9.85 9.09 -24.69
N ASN A 526 -10.37 10.32 -24.65
CA ASN A 526 -11.27 10.83 -25.69
C ASN A 526 -10.57 11.03 -27.04
N SER A 527 -9.27 11.34 -27.07
CA SER A 527 -8.50 11.40 -28.32
C SER A 527 -8.44 10.04 -29.04
N ILE A 528 -8.37 8.94 -28.28
CA ILE A 528 -8.40 7.56 -28.82
C ILE A 528 -9.79 7.23 -29.40
N LYS A 529 -10.85 7.81 -28.85
CA LYS A 529 -12.22 7.64 -29.35
C LYS A 529 -12.42 8.34 -30.70
N GLY A 530 -11.73 9.45 -30.95
CA GLY A 530 -11.86 10.25 -32.17
C GLY A 530 -11.18 9.67 -33.43
N THR A 531 -10.33 8.65 -33.30
CA THR A 531 -9.66 8.00 -34.43
C THR A 531 -10.45 6.82 -35.04
N SER A 532 -11.77 6.79 -34.84
CA SER A 532 -12.67 5.71 -35.28
C SER A 532 -13.37 6.01 -36.60
#